data_AF-X1AJV1-F1
#
_entry.id   AF-X1AJV1-F1
#
_cell.length_a   1.000
_cell.length_b   1.000
_cell.length_c   1.000
_cell.angle_alpha   90.00
_cell.angle_beta   90.00
_cell.angle_gamma   90.00
#
_symmetry.space_group_name_H-M   'P 1'
#
loop_
_entity.id
_entity.type
_entity.pdbx_description
1 polymer ?
#
loop_
_entity_poly.entity_id
_entity_poly.type
_entity_poly.pdbx_seq_one_letter_code
_entity_poly.pdbx_strand_id
1 'polypeptide(L)' 'MGEGIMMTLEEEKVESKIACPKCGKLNPLDTVRCIHCAAIIKRPEIYDASA' A
#
# COMPACT_ATOMS: atom_id res chain seq x y z
N MET A 1 -1.49 -6.81 -43.71
CA MET A 1 -1.65 -7.49 -42.41
C MET A 1 -0.87 -6.68 -41.38
N GLY A 2 -1.53 -5.86 -40.57
CA GLY A 2 -0.89 -5.11 -39.49
C GLY A 2 -1.31 -5.76 -38.18
N GLU A 3 -0.43 -6.59 -37.62
CA GLU A 3 -0.60 -7.21 -36.31
C GLU A 3 -0.05 -6.26 -35.24
N GLY A 4 -0.73 -6.19 -34.09
CA GLY A 4 -0.16 -5.55 -32.91
C GLY A 4 -1.19 -4.94 -31.97
N ILE A 5 -2.08 -5.75 -31.43
CA ILE A 5 -2.70 -5.44 -30.13
C ILE A 5 -1.63 -5.65 -29.06
N MET A 6 -1.17 -4.58 -28.43
CA MET A 6 -0.40 -4.67 -27.19
C MET A 6 -1.28 -4.05 -26.10
N MET A 7 -1.90 -4.94 -25.31
CA MET A 7 -2.70 -4.59 -24.13
C MET A 7 -1.79 -3.94 -23.09
N THR A 8 -2.16 -2.73 -22.70
CA THR A 8 -1.61 -1.96 -21.58
C THR A 8 -1.96 -2.65 -20.27
N LEU A 9 -1.03 -3.46 -19.75
CA LEU A 9 -1.05 -3.89 -18.34
C LEU A 9 -0.07 -3.01 -17.58
N GLU A 10 -0.40 -1.73 -17.48
CA GLU A 10 0.18 -0.89 -16.43
C GLU A 10 -0.45 -1.37 -15.13
N GLU A 11 0.26 -2.26 -14.44
CA GLU A 11 -0.02 -2.64 -13.06
C GLU A 11 -0.06 -1.34 -12.24
N GLU A 12 -1.27 -0.80 -12.04
CA GLU A 12 -1.52 0.23 -11.05
C GLU A 12 -1.16 -0.36 -9.70
N LYS A 13 0.11 -0.20 -9.32
CA LYS A 13 0.64 -0.40 -7.98
C LYS A 13 -0.18 0.54 -7.09
N VAL A 14 -1.32 0.06 -6.61
CA VAL A 14 -2.15 0.75 -5.63
C VAL A 14 -1.29 0.88 -4.39
N GLU A 15 -0.55 1.98 -4.30
CA GLU A 15 0.20 2.38 -3.13
C GLU A 15 -0.82 2.66 -2.05
N SER A 16 -1.19 1.57 -1.39
CA SER A 16 -2.14 1.57 -0.32
C SER A 16 -1.50 2.35 0.83
N LYS A 17 -2.17 3.42 1.23
CA LYS A 17 -1.73 4.36 2.27
C LYS A 17 -2.62 4.24 3.49
N ILE A 18 -2.05 4.43 4.67
CA ILE A 18 -2.72 4.37 5.97
C ILE A 18 -2.54 5.67 6.73
N ALA A 19 -3.61 6.16 7.35
CA ALA A 19 -3.56 7.30 8.24
C ALA A 19 -2.95 6.91 9.59
N CYS A 20 -2.02 7.72 10.09
CA CYS A 20 -1.44 7.54 11.41
C CYS A 20 -2.51 7.83 12.48
N PRO A 21 -2.78 6.90 13.42
CA PRO A 21 -3.77 7.12 14.47
C PRO A 21 -3.34 8.19 15.49
N LYS A 22 -2.06 8.55 15.56
CA LYS A 22 -1.55 9.55 16.51
C LYS A 22 -1.56 10.99 15.97
N CYS A 23 -1.28 11.17 14.68
CA CYS A 23 -1.13 12.52 14.09
C CYS A 23 -2.00 12.77 12.86
N GLY A 24 -2.71 11.76 12.34
CA GLY A 24 -3.60 11.87 11.19
C GLY A 24 -2.92 11.90 9.82
N LYS A 25 -1.59 11.96 9.73
CA LYS A 25 -0.89 11.98 8.44
C LYS A 25 -0.94 10.63 7.73
N LEU A 26 -0.99 10.67 6.40
CA LEU A 26 -0.94 9.47 5.56
C LEU A 26 0.48 8.93 5.47
N ASN A 27 0.63 7.62 5.56
CA ASN A 27 1.89 6.90 5.46
C ASN A 27 1.70 5.66 4.58
N PRO A 28 2.76 5.05 4.03
CA PRO A 28 2.66 3.79 3.28
C PRO A 28 2.09 2.66 4.15
N LEU A 29 1.32 1.71 3.60
CA LEU A 29 0.81 0.57 4.37
C LEU A 29 1.93 -0.32 4.97
N ASP A 30 3.09 -0.39 4.32
CA ASP A 30 4.27 -1.12 4.82
C ASP A 30 4.98 -0.43 6.01
N THR A 31 4.52 0.80 6.27
CA THR A 31 4.59 1.61 7.48
C THR A 31 4.52 0.97 8.87
N VAL A 32 5.59 0.50 9.50
CA VAL A 32 5.54 0.18 10.94
C VAL A 32 5.42 1.44 11.80
N ARG A 33 6.10 2.52 11.41
CA ARG A 33 6.14 3.79 12.14
C ARG A 33 5.82 4.98 11.26
N CYS A 34 5.10 5.94 11.83
CA CYS A 34 4.80 7.19 11.17
C CYS A 34 6.08 7.97 10.84
N ILE A 35 6.24 8.38 9.59
CA ILE A 35 7.41 9.17 9.15
C ILE A 35 7.42 10.58 9.74
N HIS A 36 6.29 11.04 10.29
CA HIS A 36 6.14 12.39 10.81
C HIS A 36 6.23 12.49 12.33
N CYS A 37 5.66 11.52 13.06
CA CYS A 37 5.59 11.57 14.53
C CYS A 37 6.23 10.37 15.22
N ALA A 38 6.82 9.44 14.45
CA ALA A 38 7.43 8.20 14.91
C ALA A 38 6.51 7.24 15.68
N ALA A 39 5.20 7.50 15.73
CA ALA A 39 4.22 6.61 16.36
C ALA A 39 4.10 5.29 15.61
N ILE A 40 3.83 4.21 16.33
CA ILE A 40 3.59 2.89 15.73
C ILE A 40 2.20 2.90 15.08
N ILE A 41 2.13 2.52 13.79
CA ILE A 41 0.88 2.49 13.02
C ILE A 41 0.26 1.07 13.00
N LYS A 42 1.08 0.02 13.27
CA LYS A 42 0.75 -1.42 13.20
C LYS A 42 0.22 -1.86 11.82
N ARG A 43 0.63 -3.08 11.46
CA ARG A 43 0.51 -3.69 10.14
C ARG A 43 -0.96 -4.03 9.84
N PRO A 44 -1.48 -3.83 8.61
CA PRO A 44 -2.61 -4.64 8.18
C PRO A 44 -2.13 -6.09 8.22
N GLU A 45 -2.78 -6.88 9.05
CA GLU A 45 -2.56 -8.31 9.15
C GLU A 45 -2.67 -8.85 7.73
N ILE A 46 -1.58 -9.40 7.19
CA ILE A 46 -1.63 -10.09 5.92
C ILE A 46 -2.69 -11.16 6.11
N TYR A 47 -3.77 -11.01 5.34
CA TYR A 47 -4.92 -11.88 5.28
C TYR A 47 -4.52 -13.33 5.55
N ASP A 48 -5.16 -13.91 6.56
CA ASP A 48 -5.55 -15.31 6.66
C ASP A 48 -4.79 -16.27 5.71
N ALA A 49 -3.56 -16.62 6.07
CA ALA A 49 -3.02 -17.91 5.65
C ALA A 49 -3.74 -18.96 6.50
N SER A 50 -4.97 -19.29 6.09
CA SER A 50 -5.60 -20.55 6.42
C SER A 50 -4.59 -21.68 6.14
N ALA A 51 -4.07 -22.29 7.20
CA ALA A 51 -3.45 -23.62 7.21
C ALA A 51 -3.39 -24.15 8.64
#